data_AF-A0A961GS91-F1
#
_entry.id   AF-A0A961GS91-F1
#
_cell.length_a   1.000
_cell.length_b   1.000
_cell.length_c   1.000
_cell.angle_alpha   90.00
_cell.angle_beta   90.00
_cell.angle_gamma   90.00
#
_symmetry.space_group_name_H-M   'P 1'
#
loop_
_entity.id
_entity.type
_entity.pdbx_description
1 polymer ?
#
loop_
_entity_poly.entity_id
_entity_poly.type
_entity_poly.pdbx_seq_one_letter_code
_entity_poly.pdbx_strand_id
1 'polypeptide(L)'
;MSAAVLLDLGALDPALRLDGHLPECPHRHRPPDGCDWCLWAVEGAGVRDALDVIRDADTLTRDHDRRGGDVSVAWVVATGDLLDARSGEQLGASSPVPSVRELADRLGRLRDDRCRPLRRRLDSATAADGPVERRCLSTAGPLAAAALQRPEHREMRDRLPAPVRDRLDHATSLLSADTQTAGLLPSVEARHWDGLPALRTQTAWSRRRRPDPDRSGTGWSGSDRWDADRQEPGRTGPHEPARPAPGSLEALVVESVIDGVVDELAELGVDLAAASDPVAVPRPPSRTRMSERTRAMSWRIARIDWHLTYLDTGRAGGWPATTSVTPDGTGSVADLVPWTVALAIAEGERAGLVSATHTC
;
A
#
# COMPACT_ATOMS: atom_id res chain seq x y z
N MET A 1 14.11 26.35 25.06
CA MET A 1 14.44 25.02 24.50
C MET A 1 15.45 25.12 23.37
N SER A 2 16.62 24.48 23.47
CA SER A 2 17.73 24.59 22.50
C SER A 2 17.45 23.91 21.16
N ALA A 3 18.14 24.33 20.09
CA ALA A 3 18.19 23.61 18.81
C ALA A 3 18.59 22.13 18.99
N ALA A 4 19.41 21.84 20.02
CA ALA A 4 19.75 20.48 20.47
C ALA A 4 18.55 19.68 21.01
N VAL A 5 17.64 20.35 21.73
CA VAL A 5 16.43 19.75 22.33
C VAL A 5 15.33 19.55 21.28
N LEU A 6 15.33 20.32 20.19
CA LEU A 6 14.34 20.20 19.12
C LEU A 6 14.60 19.05 18.13
N LEU A 7 15.84 18.56 18.03
CA LEU A 7 16.19 17.55 17.03
C LEU A 7 16.50 16.17 17.62
N ASP A 8 16.80 16.08 18.92
CA ASP A 8 17.11 14.84 19.65
C ASP A 8 18.07 13.92 18.87
N LEU A 9 19.15 14.53 18.37
CA LEU A 9 20.18 13.86 17.58
C LEU A 9 20.88 12.75 18.38
N GLY A 10 21.05 12.98 19.68
CA GLY A 10 21.71 12.04 20.59
C GLY A 10 20.94 10.73 20.81
N ALA A 11 19.61 10.73 20.67
CA ALA A 11 18.82 9.51 20.73
C ALA A 11 18.98 8.63 19.47
N LEU A 12 19.42 9.22 18.35
CA LEU A 12 19.71 8.47 17.12
C LEU A 12 21.14 7.96 17.09
N ASP A 13 22.10 8.83 17.44
CA ASP A 13 23.50 8.49 17.63
C ASP A 13 24.13 9.48 18.61
N PRO A 14 24.68 9.02 19.75
CA PRO A 14 25.38 9.89 20.70
C PRO A 14 26.47 10.76 20.05
N ALA A 15 27.09 10.31 18.95
CA ALA A 15 28.11 11.06 18.22
C ALA A 15 27.56 12.26 17.41
N LEU A 16 26.24 12.40 17.30
CA LEU A 16 25.56 13.52 16.64
C LEU A 16 25.04 14.57 17.63
N ARG A 17 25.26 14.37 18.93
CA ARG A 17 24.79 15.27 19.97
C ARG A 17 25.41 16.67 19.79
N LEU A 18 24.56 17.68 19.73
CA LEU A 18 24.95 19.09 19.78
C LEU A 18 24.71 19.59 21.21
N ASP A 19 25.77 19.88 21.95
CA ASP A 19 25.65 20.50 23.27
C ASP A 19 25.75 22.04 23.12
N GLY A 20 24.60 22.71 23.08
CA GLY A 20 24.51 24.17 23.03
C GLY A 20 24.48 24.77 21.62
N HIS A 21 25.18 25.89 21.42
CA HIS A 21 25.22 26.60 20.13
C HIS A 21 26.18 25.95 19.14
N LEU A 22 25.90 26.11 17.85
CA LEU A 22 26.86 25.77 16.80
C LEU A 22 28.17 26.55 16.94
N PRO A 23 29.31 25.99 16.46
CA PRO A 23 30.59 26.64 16.60
C PRO A 23 30.73 28.02 15.97
N GLU A 24 29.91 28.32 14.98
CA GLU A 24 29.96 29.55 14.20
C GLU A 24 28.85 30.52 14.60
N CYS A 25 28.04 30.17 15.61
CA CYS A 25 26.91 30.98 16.03
C CYS A 25 27.36 32.33 16.63
N PRO A 26 26.89 33.48 16.11
CA PRO A 26 27.24 34.80 16.63
C PRO A 26 26.60 35.09 18.01
N HIS A 27 25.67 34.25 18.46
CA HIS A 27 24.90 34.44 19.70
C HIS A 27 25.30 33.47 20.82
N ARG A 28 26.50 32.88 20.74
CA ARG A 28 27.03 31.90 21.73
C ARG A 28 26.95 32.33 23.19
N HIS A 29 26.96 33.63 23.46
CA HIS A 29 26.89 34.21 24.81
C HIS A 29 25.46 34.23 25.38
N ARG A 30 24.44 33.98 24.55
CA ARG A 30 23.05 33.87 24.98
C ARG A 30 22.71 32.40 25.29
N PRO A 31 21.65 32.13 26.07
CA PRO A 31 21.13 30.78 26.20
C PRO A 31 20.91 30.15 24.81
N PRO A 32 21.29 28.87 24.60
CA PRO A 32 21.14 28.18 23.30
C PRO A 32 19.69 27.87 22.95
N ASP A 33 18.80 28.13 23.88
CA ASP A 33 17.36 27.92 23.81
C ASP A 33 16.69 28.84 22.79
N GLY A 34 16.20 28.26 21.68
CA GLY A 34 15.48 28.98 20.64
C GLY A 34 16.37 29.87 19.78
N CYS A 35 17.65 29.51 19.57
CA CYS A 35 18.53 30.30 18.73
C CYS A 35 18.17 30.17 17.23
N ASP A 36 17.52 31.19 16.69
CA ASP A 36 17.09 31.25 15.28
C ASP A 36 18.24 31.04 14.29
N TRP A 37 19.43 31.58 14.59
CA TRP A 37 20.60 31.39 13.72
C TRP A 37 21.02 29.92 13.63
N CYS A 38 21.06 29.21 14.77
CA CYS A 38 21.40 27.79 14.78
C CYS A 38 20.30 26.95 14.11
N LEU A 39 19.03 27.29 14.32
CA LEU A 39 17.90 26.60 13.70
C LEU A 39 17.92 26.78 12.19
N TRP A 40 18.07 28.02 11.70
CA TRP A 40 18.21 28.31 10.27
C TRP A 40 19.36 27.52 9.64
N ALA A 41 20.52 27.51 10.29
CA ALA A 41 21.71 26.83 9.75
C ALA A 41 21.46 25.32 9.58
N VAL A 42 20.78 24.69 10.55
CA VAL A 42 20.48 23.26 10.56
C VAL A 42 19.31 22.90 9.62
N GLU A 43 18.25 23.70 9.61
CA GLU A 43 17.09 23.49 8.74
C GLU A 43 17.43 23.71 7.26
N GLY A 44 18.21 24.76 6.94
CA GLY A 44 18.66 25.05 5.58
C GLY A 44 19.59 23.99 4.99
N ALA A 45 20.15 23.10 5.83
CA ALA A 45 20.97 21.97 5.41
C ALA A 45 20.19 20.65 5.25
N GLY A 46 18.87 20.65 5.48
CA GLY A 46 18.02 19.46 5.36
C GLY A 46 18.20 18.45 6.50
N VAL A 47 18.75 18.86 7.64
CA VAL A 47 19.04 17.94 8.76
C VAL A 47 17.77 17.31 9.31
N ARG A 48 16.69 18.06 9.53
CA ARG A 48 15.43 17.52 10.09
C ARG A 48 14.84 16.43 9.19
N ASP A 49 14.80 16.68 7.88
CA ASP A 49 14.35 15.71 6.88
C ASP A 49 15.18 14.42 6.95
N ALA A 50 16.50 14.53 7.06
CA ALA A 50 17.37 13.37 7.20
C ALA A 50 17.08 12.55 8.46
N LEU A 51 16.77 13.23 9.59
CA LEU A 51 16.40 12.54 10.83
C LEU A 51 15.07 11.82 10.71
N ASP A 52 14.08 12.44 10.08
CA ASP A 52 12.78 11.81 9.90
C ASP A 52 12.90 10.59 8.96
N VAL A 53 13.75 10.66 7.93
CA VAL A 53 14.08 9.50 7.08
C VAL A 53 14.75 8.39 7.89
N ILE A 54 15.74 8.70 8.72
CA ILE A 54 16.43 7.72 9.57
C ILE A 54 15.43 7.05 10.52
N ARG A 55 14.58 7.84 11.18
CA ARG A 55 13.55 7.34 12.11
C ARG A 55 12.52 6.46 11.41
N ASP A 56 12.09 6.84 10.23
CA ASP A 56 11.17 6.05 9.42
C ASP A 56 11.82 4.76 8.94
N ALA A 57 13.10 4.81 8.55
CA ALA A 57 13.85 3.63 8.14
C ALA A 57 13.97 2.61 9.29
N ASP A 58 14.31 3.07 10.50
CA ASP A 58 14.33 2.20 11.68
C ASP A 58 12.92 1.66 12.01
N THR A 59 11.88 2.47 11.81
CA THR A 59 10.49 2.09 12.08
C THR A 59 10.01 0.99 11.13
N LEU A 60 10.26 1.15 9.82
CA LEU A 60 9.97 0.13 8.81
C LEU A 60 10.77 -1.15 9.02
N THR A 61 12.03 -1.01 9.46
CA THR A 61 12.91 -2.14 9.80
C THR A 61 12.33 -2.94 10.97
N ARG A 62 11.94 -2.26 12.06
CA ARG A 62 11.32 -2.92 13.22
C ARG A 62 9.98 -3.55 12.87
N ASP A 63 9.17 -2.91 12.03
CA ASP A 63 7.89 -3.47 11.60
C ASP A 63 8.07 -4.76 10.79
N HIS A 64 8.99 -4.76 9.83
CA HIS A 64 9.37 -5.96 9.07
C HIS A 64 9.84 -7.10 9.99
N ASP A 65 10.74 -6.79 10.95
CA ASP A 65 11.30 -7.80 11.84
C ASP A 65 10.26 -8.37 12.82
N ARG A 66 9.36 -7.51 13.33
CA ARG A 66 8.21 -7.92 14.15
C ARG A 66 7.29 -8.88 13.42
N ARG A 67 7.14 -8.71 12.10
CA ARG A 67 6.29 -9.56 11.24
C ARG A 67 7.03 -10.78 10.68
N GLY A 68 8.27 -11.05 11.10
CA GLY A 68 9.04 -12.18 10.61
C GLY A 68 9.36 -12.12 9.10
N GLY A 69 9.42 -10.91 8.53
CA GLY A 69 9.66 -10.70 7.11
C GLY A 69 8.42 -10.67 6.21
N ASP A 70 7.22 -10.86 6.78
CA ASP A 70 5.97 -10.63 6.04
C ASP A 70 5.63 -9.14 5.99
N VAL A 71 5.25 -8.65 4.81
CA VAL A 71 5.00 -7.22 4.56
C VAL A 71 3.85 -7.02 3.59
N SER A 72 3.24 -5.84 3.65
CA SER A 72 2.09 -5.46 2.82
C SER A 72 2.50 -4.60 1.61
N VAL A 73 1.59 -4.41 0.65
CA VAL A 73 1.83 -3.52 -0.50
C VAL A 73 2.08 -2.09 -0.03
N ALA A 74 1.38 -1.67 1.03
CA ALA A 74 1.62 -0.38 1.67
C ALA A 74 3.09 -0.24 2.12
N TRP A 75 3.67 -1.29 2.71
CA TRP A 75 5.07 -1.28 3.17
C TRP A 75 6.04 -1.14 2.00
N VAL A 76 5.78 -1.82 0.88
CA VAL A 76 6.57 -1.71 -0.35
C VAL A 76 6.54 -0.29 -0.90
N VAL A 77 5.34 0.31 -1.00
CA VAL A 77 5.19 1.69 -1.48
C VAL A 77 5.90 2.66 -0.54
N ALA A 78 5.67 2.57 0.77
CA ALA A 78 6.28 3.49 1.72
C ALA A 78 7.81 3.38 1.77
N THR A 79 8.33 2.15 1.79
CA THR A 79 9.78 1.90 1.76
C THR A 79 10.39 2.36 0.45
N GLY A 80 9.71 2.09 -0.66
CA GLY A 80 10.10 2.55 -1.97
C GLY A 80 10.17 4.07 -2.09
N ASP A 81 9.11 4.75 -1.69
CA ASP A 81 9.04 6.21 -1.63
C ASP A 81 10.17 6.81 -0.78
N LEU A 82 10.44 6.21 0.39
CA LEU A 82 11.52 6.63 1.29
C LEU A 82 12.90 6.52 0.63
N LEU A 83 13.13 5.44 -0.12
CA LEU A 83 14.40 5.17 -0.80
C LEU A 83 14.58 6.04 -2.06
N ASP A 84 13.52 6.26 -2.84
CA ASP A 84 13.55 7.02 -4.09
C ASP A 84 13.66 8.52 -3.85
N ALA A 85 12.92 9.06 -2.86
CA ALA A 85 12.89 10.50 -2.60
C ALA A 85 14.26 11.07 -2.21
N ARG A 86 15.21 10.22 -1.81
CA ARG A 86 16.48 10.63 -1.19
C ARG A 86 17.71 9.98 -1.82
N SER A 87 17.56 9.34 -2.98
CA SER A 87 18.69 8.86 -3.77
C SER A 87 19.42 10.04 -4.43
N GLY A 88 20.70 10.23 -4.11
CA GLY A 88 21.56 11.21 -4.80
C GLY A 88 21.54 12.64 -4.27
N GLU A 89 20.71 12.97 -3.28
CA GLU A 89 20.72 14.28 -2.65
C GLU A 89 21.89 14.40 -1.65
N GLN A 90 22.84 15.30 -1.95
CA GLN A 90 23.97 15.60 -1.08
C GLN A 90 23.54 16.57 0.02
N LEU A 91 23.26 16.01 1.20
CA LEU A 91 22.88 16.77 2.40
C LEU A 91 23.90 17.87 2.72
N GLY A 92 23.42 19.07 3.03
CA GLY A 92 24.27 20.19 3.43
C GLY A 92 25.17 20.79 2.35
N ALA A 93 25.09 20.36 1.08
CA ALA A 93 25.97 20.86 0.00
C ALA A 93 25.89 22.38 -0.20
N SER A 94 24.72 22.98 0.06
CA SER A 94 24.48 24.43 -0.03
C SER A 94 24.69 25.18 1.29
N SER A 95 25.03 24.48 2.39
CA SER A 95 25.13 25.12 3.69
C SER A 95 26.42 25.95 3.81
N PRO A 96 26.33 27.24 4.17
CA PRO A 96 27.51 28.09 4.36
C PRO A 96 28.22 27.83 5.70
N VAL A 97 27.65 27.00 6.59
CA VAL A 97 28.18 26.77 7.94
C VAL A 97 29.00 25.47 7.97
N PRO A 98 30.33 25.52 8.21
CA PRO A 98 31.20 24.35 8.19
C PRO A 98 30.77 23.22 9.13
N SER A 99 30.45 23.51 10.39
CA SER A 99 30.01 22.49 11.35
C SER A 99 28.74 21.77 10.91
N VAL A 100 27.85 22.46 10.20
CA VAL A 100 26.59 21.89 9.71
C VAL A 100 26.84 21.00 8.50
N ARG A 101 27.79 21.34 7.63
CA ARG A 101 28.21 20.44 6.54
C ARG A 101 28.76 19.13 7.09
N GLU A 102 29.63 19.22 8.10
CA GLU A 102 30.16 18.01 8.75
C GLU A 102 29.06 17.16 9.41
N LEU A 103 28.11 17.81 10.09
CA LEU A 103 26.94 17.13 10.65
C LEU A 103 26.09 16.46 9.55
N ALA A 104 25.84 17.17 8.45
CA ALA A 104 25.06 16.69 7.31
C ALA A 104 25.75 15.48 6.64
N ASP A 105 27.07 15.49 6.51
CA ASP A 105 27.84 14.36 5.99
C ASP A 105 27.74 13.13 6.90
N ARG A 106 27.83 13.31 8.23
CA ARG A 106 27.67 12.23 9.21
C ARG A 106 26.25 11.66 9.16
N LEU A 107 25.24 12.53 9.07
CA LEU A 107 23.84 12.13 8.94
C LEU A 107 23.56 11.41 7.62
N GLY A 108 24.16 11.86 6.52
CA GLY A 108 24.07 11.19 5.22
C GLY A 108 24.59 9.76 5.29
N ARG A 109 25.76 9.53 5.93
CA ARG A 109 26.28 8.18 6.16
C ARG A 109 25.36 7.33 7.02
N LEU A 110 24.88 7.87 8.14
CA LEU A 110 23.96 7.15 9.02
C LEU A 110 22.66 6.79 8.29
N ARG A 111 22.07 7.73 7.55
CA ARG A 111 20.90 7.50 6.69
C ARG A 111 21.14 6.35 5.72
N ASP A 112 22.26 6.39 4.99
CA ASP A 112 22.58 5.37 4.01
C ASP A 112 22.78 3.99 4.66
N ASP A 113 23.40 3.94 5.84
CA ASP A 113 23.56 2.72 6.62
C ASP A 113 22.22 2.15 7.12
N ARG A 114 21.26 3.00 7.52
CA ARG A 114 19.91 2.57 7.91
C ARG A 114 19.03 2.17 6.72
N CYS A 115 19.19 2.82 5.57
CA CYS A 115 18.43 2.51 4.36
C CYS A 115 18.95 1.27 3.62
N ARG A 116 20.24 0.92 3.77
CA ARG A 116 20.84 -0.23 3.05
C ARG A 116 20.17 -1.57 3.36
N PRO A 117 19.86 -1.94 4.62
CA PRO A 117 19.08 -3.14 4.93
C PRO A 117 17.67 -3.11 4.33
N LEU A 118 17.01 -1.95 4.31
CA LEU A 118 15.67 -1.81 3.74
C LEU A 118 15.63 -2.10 2.25
N ARG A 119 16.65 -1.68 1.48
CA ARG A 119 16.74 -2.03 0.04
C ARG A 119 16.69 -3.54 -0.15
N ARG A 120 17.55 -4.28 0.56
CA ARG A 120 17.60 -5.76 0.45
C ARG A 120 16.29 -6.41 0.88
N ARG A 121 15.64 -5.90 1.92
CA ARG A 121 14.34 -6.39 2.40
C ARG A 121 13.23 -6.11 1.40
N LEU A 122 13.24 -4.92 0.80
CA LEU A 122 12.33 -4.55 -0.26
C LEU A 122 12.50 -5.47 -1.47
N ASP A 123 13.73 -5.68 -1.94
CA ASP A 123 14.03 -6.60 -3.04
C ASP A 123 13.55 -8.03 -2.73
N SER A 124 13.75 -8.50 -1.50
CA SER A 124 13.28 -9.83 -1.07
C SER A 124 11.74 -9.90 -0.94
N ALA A 125 11.10 -8.81 -0.52
CA ALA A 125 9.66 -8.75 -0.35
C ALA A 125 8.92 -8.81 -1.68
N THR A 126 9.54 -8.26 -2.72
CA THR A 126 8.96 -8.12 -4.06
C THR A 126 9.58 -9.05 -5.11
N ALA A 127 10.48 -9.93 -4.70
CA ALA A 127 11.00 -11.03 -5.51
C ALA A 127 9.89 -12.01 -5.87
N ALA A 128 10.17 -12.86 -6.87
CA ALA A 128 9.34 -14.01 -7.20
C ALA A 128 9.09 -14.88 -5.96
N ASP A 129 7.85 -15.34 -5.81
CA ASP A 129 7.34 -16.05 -4.64
C ASP A 129 7.47 -15.26 -3.33
N GLY A 130 7.69 -13.94 -3.39
CA GLY A 130 7.81 -13.06 -2.24
C GLY A 130 6.49 -12.90 -1.47
N PRO A 131 6.53 -12.36 -0.22
CA PRO A 131 5.34 -12.16 0.60
C PRO A 131 4.25 -11.35 -0.11
N VAL A 132 4.63 -10.32 -0.87
CA VAL A 132 3.67 -9.44 -1.53
C VAL A 132 3.02 -10.13 -2.73
N GLU A 133 3.79 -10.85 -3.54
CA GLU A 133 3.25 -11.64 -4.65
C GLU A 133 2.27 -12.71 -4.13
N ARG A 134 2.64 -13.46 -3.08
CA ARG A 134 1.76 -14.47 -2.47
C ARG A 134 0.45 -13.85 -1.97
N ARG A 135 0.51 -12.67 -1.33
CA ARG A 135 -0.69 -11.92 -0.91
C ARG A 135 -1.54 -11.53 -2.12
N CYS A 136 -0.94 -11.00 -3.18
CA CYS A 136 -1.64 -10.64 -4.41
C CYS A 136 -2.35 -11.85 -5.04
N LEU A 137 -1.65 -12.97 -5.18
CA LEU A 137 -2.20 -14.23 -5.69
C LEU A 137 -3.39 -14.71 -4.84
N SER A 138 -3.24 -14.72 -3.53
CA SER A 138 -4.28 -15.20 -2.61
C SER A 138 -5.59 -14.39 -2.66
N THR A 139 -5.53 -13.11 -3.05
CA THR A 139 -6.71 -12.25 -3.15
C THR A 139 -7.18 -12.06 -4.59
N ALA A 140 -6.31 -12.29 -5.58
CA ALA A 140 -6.67 -12.19 -7.00
C ALA A 140 -7.58 -13.34 -7.41
N GLY A 141 -7.31 -14.56 -6.93
CA GLY A 141 -8.11 -15.75 -7.25
C GLY A 141 -9.62 -15.57 -7.00
N PRO A 142 -10.07 -15.21 -5.79
CA PRO A 142 -11.49 -14.98 -5.54
C PRO A 142 -12.11 -13.84 -6.37
N LEU A 143 -11.39 -12.74 -6.61
CA LEU A 143 -11.87 -11.66 -7.50
C LEU A 143 -11.99 -12.12 -8.95
N ALA A 144 -11.04 -12.92 -9.43
CA ALA A 144 -11.08 -13.54 -10.75
C ALA A 144 -12.24 -14.54 -10.86
N ALA A 145 -12.52 -15.30 -9.80
CA ALA A 145 -13.66 -16.21 -9.73
C ALA A 145 -15.00 -15.46 -9.84
N ALA A 146 -15.15 -14.33 -9.14
CA ALA A 146 -16.32 -13.46 -9.28
C ALA A 146 -16.42 -12.88 -10.70
N ALA A 147 -15.30 -12.44 -11.27
CA ALA A 147 -15.24 -11.91 -12.64
C ALA A 147 -15.66 -12.97 -13.68
N LEU A 148 -15.16 -14.21 -13.60
CA LEU A 148 -15.44 -15.30 -14.54
C LEU A 148 -16.92 -15.68 -14.66
N GLN A 149 -17.74 -15.30 -13.69
CA GLN A 149 -19.19 -15.53 -13.74
C GLN A 149 -19.90 -14.54 -14.67
N ARG A 150 -19.20 -13.50 -15.16
CA ARG A 150 -19.75 -12.52 -16.09
C ARG A 150 -19.87 -13.09 -17.51
N PRO A 151 -20.88 -12.65 -18.28
CA PRO A 151 -21.08 -13.11 -19.66
C PRO A 151 -19.87 -12.85 -20.57
N GLU A 152 -19.15 -11.74 -20.37
CA GLU A 152 -17.96 -11.38 -21.16
C GLU A 152 -16.80 -12.38 -21.03
N HIS A 153 -16.76 -13.19 -19.97
CA HIS A 153 -15.71 -14.18 -19.74
C HIS A 153 -16.14 -15.62 -20.06
N ARG A 154 -17.29 -15.80 -20.74
CA ARG A 154 -17.86 -17.12 -21.06
C ARG A 154 -16.87 -18.06 -21.75
N GLU A 155 -16.16 -17.59 -22.76
CA GLU A 155 -15.19 -18.44 -23.50
C GLU A 155 -14.04 -18.94 -22.61
N MET A 156 -13.60 -18.10 -21.67
CA MET A 156 -12.54 -18.45 -20.73
C MET A 156 -13.06 -19.46 -19.70
N ARG A 157 -14.27 -19.22 -19.18
CA ARG A 157 -14.96 -20.12 -18.27
C ARG A 157 -15.20 -21.50 -18.90
N ASP A 158 -15.57 -21.55 -20.17
CA ASP A 158 -15.84 -22.80 -20.88
C ASP A 158 -14.60 -23.68 -21.01
N ARG A 159 -13.38 -23.12 -20.93
CA ARG A 159 -12.11 -23.87 -20.94
C ARG A 159 -11.72 -24.45 -19.58
N LEU A 160 -12.36 -24.04 -18.50
CA LEU A 160 -12.03 -24.52 -17.15
C LEU A 160 -12.46 -25.98 -16.95
N PRO A 161 -11.83 -26.73 -16.03
CA PRO A 161 -12.27 -28.07 -15.65
C PRO A 161 -13.73 -28.08 -15.16
N ALA A 162 -14.47 -29.16 -15.42
CA ALA A 162 -15.87 -29.29 -14.99
C ALA A 162 -16.09 -29.02 -13.49
N PRO A 163 -15.25 -29.55 -12.56
CA PRO A 163 -15.42 -29.26 -11.13
C PRO A 163 -15.31 -27.78 -10.77
N VAL A 164 -14.44 -27.03 -11.48
CA VAL A 164 -14.28 -25.58 -11.28
C VAL A 164 -15.51 -24.84 -11.81
N ARG A 165 -16.04 -25.24 -12.97
CA ARG A 165 -17.27 -24.65 -13.53
C ARG A 165 -18.48 -24.90 -12.62
N ASP A 166 -18.63 -26.10 -12.08
CA ASP A 166 -19.75 -26.46 -11.21
C ASP A 166 -19.76 -25.61 -9.92
N ARG A 167 -18.58 -25.35 -9.34
CA ARG A 167 -18.43 -24.42 -8.19
C ARG A 167 -18.78 -22.98 -8.56
N LEU A 168 -18.34 -22.49 -9.72
CA LEU A 168 -18.72 -21.16 -10.21
C LEU A 168 -20.23 -21.04 -10.45
N ASP A 169 -20.86 -22.09 -10.98
CA ASP A 169 -22.32 -22.16 -11.15
C ASP A 169 -23.06 -22.11 -9.82
N HIS A 170 -22.55 -22.84 -8.82
CA HIS A 170 -23.09 -22.81 -7.48
C HIS A 170 -23.01 -21.41 -6.86
N ALA A 171 -21.84 -20.78 -6.87
CA ALA A 171 -21.66 -19.42 -6.35
C ALA A 171 -22.56 -18.40 -7.06
N THR A 172 -22.69 -18.50 -8.40
CA THR A 172 -23.59 -17.63 -9.21
C THR A 172 -25.06 -17.81 -8.82
N SER A 173 -25.48 -19.03 -8.45
CA SER A 173 -26.85 -19.31 -8.03
C SER A 173 -27.21 -18.68 -6.68
N LEU A 174 -26.20 -18.38 -5.85
CA LEU A 174 -26.37 -17.81 -4.52
C LEU A 174 -26.28 -16.28 -4.53
N LEU A 175 -25.28 -15.71 -5.21
CA LEU A 175 -25.03 -14.27 -5.23
C LEU A 175 -24.61 -13.81 -6.62
N SER A 176 -25.03 -12.58 -6.99
CA SER A 176 -24.53 -11.95 -8.21
C SER A 176 -23.04 -11.65 -8.13
N ALA A 177 -22.33 -11.67 -9.26
CA ALA A 177 -20.91 -11.30 -9.33
C ALA A 177 -20.62 -9.92 -8.71
N ASP A 178 -21.52 -8.95 -8.86
CA ASP A 178 -21.37 -7.61 -8.26
C ASP A 178 -21.42 -7.66 -6.72
N THR A 179 -22.33 -8.47 -6.17
CA THR A 179 -22.44 -8.67 -4.72
C THR A 179 -21.24 -9.44 -4.17
N GLN A 180 -20.76 -10.45 -4.90
CA GLN A 180 -19.56 -11.21 -4.55
C GLN A 180 -18.33 -10.29 -4.52
N THR A 181 -18.09 -9.51 -5.59
CA THR A 181 -17.01 -8.54 -5.65
C THR A 181 -17.12 -7.53 -4.51
N ALA A 182 -18.30 -6.97 -4.25
CA ALA A 182 -18.50 -6.02 -3.15
C ALA A 182 -18.15 -6.63 -1.77
N GLY A 183 -18.49 -7.89 -1.54
CA GLY A 183 -18.15 -8.62 -0.30
C GLY A 183 -16.65 -8.95 -0.18
N LEU A 184 -15.98 -9.26 -1.28
CA LEU A 184 -14.54 -9.59 -1.31
C LEU A 184 -13.64 -8.39 -1.06
N LEU A 185 -13.98 -7.23 -1.62
CA LEU A 185 -13.11 -6.05 -1.64
C LEU A 185 -12.60 -5.58 -0.27
N PRO A 186 -13.40 -5.51 0.81
CA PRO A 186 -12.85 -5.12 2.11
C PRO A 186 -11.90 -6.18 2.71
N SER A 187 -12.03 -7.46 2.36
CA SER A 187 -11.05 -8.49 2.75
C SER A 187 -9.75 -8.38 1.94
N VAL A 188 -9.83 -8.01 0.66
CA VAL A 188 -8.67 -7.67 -0.17
C VAL A 188 -7.94 -6.45 0.41
N GLU A 189 -8.69 -5.39 0.74
CA GLU A 189 -8.13 -4.19 1.36
C GLU A 189 -7.44 -4.51 2.68
N ALA A 190 -8.05 -5.32 3.55
CA ALA A 190 -7.44 -5.69 4.83
C ALA A 190 -6.12 -6.44 4.67
N ARG A 191 -6.07 -7.41 3.75
CA ARG A 191 -4.86 -8.22 3.47
C ARG A 191 -3.73 -7.41 2.84
N HIS A 192 -4.04 -6.35 2.08
CA HIS A 192 -3.02 -5.56 1.37
C HIS A 192 -2.61 -4.26 2.05
N TRP A 193 -3.50 -3.67 2.85
CA TRP A 193 -3.21 -2.43 3.58
C TRP A 193 -2.44 -2.72 4.86
N ASP A 194 -2.85 -3.75 5.63
CA ASP A 194 -2.23 -4.26 6.86
C ASP A 194 -1.48 -3.18 7.69
N GLY A 195 -2.19 -2.06 7.89
CA GLY A 195 -1.81 -0.81 8.55
C GLY A 195 -0.33 -0.57 8.86
N LEU A 196 0.32 0.34 8.12
CA LEU A 196 1.70 0.74 8.42
C LEU A 196 1.87 1.38 9.81
N PRO A 197 3.08 1.30 10.38
CA PRO A 197 3.44 2.17 11.49
C PRO A 197 3.36 3.64 11.07
N ALA A 198 3.20 4.54 12.04
CA ALA A 198 3.21 5.97 11.74
C ALA A 198 4.61 6.38 11.26
N LEU A 199 4.67 6.95 10.06
CA LEU A 199 5.89 7.46 9.44
C LEU A 199 5.85 8.99 9.42
N ARG A 200 6.98 9.61 9.72
CA ARG A 200 7.14 11.06 9.82
C ARG A 200 7.18 11.73 8.45
N THR A 201 7.88 11.09 7.51
CA THR A 201 7.97 11.52 6.11
C THR A 201 6.68 11.28 5.34
N GLN A 202 5.78 10.44 5.87
CA GLN A 202 4.56 10.02 5.18
C GLN A 202 3.36 9.97 6.14
N THR A 203 3.00 11.12 6.70
CA THR A 203 1.88 11.22 7.66
C THR A 203 0.50 10.94 7.07
N ALA A 204 0.36 10.86 5.75
CA ALA A 204 -0.88 10.48 5.10
C ALA A 204 -1.30 9.03 5.41
N TRP A 205 -0.32 8.14 5.64
CA TRP A 205 -0.54 6.71 5.84
C TRP A 205 -1.21 6.38 7.17
N SER A 206 -0.94 7.18 8.21
CA SER A 206 -1.52 6.99 9.54
C SER A 206 -2.99 7.44 9.62
N ARG A 207 -3.56 7.99 8.54
CA ARG A 207 -4.91 8.58 8.53
C ARG A 207 -6.00 7.66 8.01
N ARG A 208 -5.65 6.56 7.33
CA ARG A 208 -6.64 5.51 7.01
C ARG A 208 -6.84 4.67 8.25
N ARG A 209 -8.09 4.46 8.65
CA ARG A 209 -8.39 3.55 9.77
C ARG A 209 -7.77 2.19 9.47
N ARG A 210 -7.04 1.64 10.45
CA ARG A 210 -6.62 0.24 10.36
C ARG A 210 -7.91 -0.60 10.35
N PRO A 211 -8.04 -1.58 9.43
CA PRO A 211 -8.96 -2.69 9.65
C PRO A 211 -8.61 -3.27 11.01
N ASP A 212 -9.58 -3.31 11.91
CA ASP A 212 -9.38 -3.67 13.32
C ASP A 212 -8.92 -5.14 13.42
N PRO A 213 -7.68 -5.44 13.87
CA PRO A 213 -7.17 -6.80 13.90
C PRO A 213 -7.84 -7.67 14.97
N ASP A 214 -8.32 -7.09 16.07
CA ASP A 214 -9.00 -7.81 17.16
C ASP A 214 -10.41 -8.31 16.77
N ARG A 215 -10.93 -7.88 15.62
CA ARG A 215 -12.19 -8.40 15.03
C ARG A 215 -12.02 -9.72 14.28
N SER A 216 -10.79 -10.23 14.14
CA SER A 216 -10.52 -11.52 13.48
C SER A 216 -10.27 -12.68 14.46
N GLY A 217 -10.21 -12.40 15.78
CA GLY A 217 -9.76 -13.36 16.80
C GLY A 217 -10.84 -13.93 17.71
N THR A 218 -12.07 -13.42 17.66
CA THR A 218 -13.19 -13.92 18.46
C THR A 218 -14.41 -13.97 17.57
N GLY A 219 -15.13 -15.10 17.55
CA GLY A 219 -16.33 -15.28 16.72
C GLY A 219 -17.29 -14.12 16.88
N TRP A 220 -17.35 -13.23 15.88
CA TRP A 220 -18.08 -11.97 15.91
C TRP A 220 -18.97 -11.88 14.66
N SER A 221 -20.23 -11.51 14.88
CA SER A 221 -21.28 -11.41 13.87
C SER A 221 -21.00 -10.29 12.86
N GLY A 222 -21.36 -10.51 11.60
CA GLY A 222 -21.15 -9.60 10.47
C GLY A 222 -21.88 -8.24 10.58
N SER A 223 -22.75 -8.08 11.58
CA SER A 223 -23.58 -6.88 11.82
C SER A 223 -22.79 -5.58 11.95
N ASP A 224 -21.62 -5.60 12.62
CA ASP A 224 -20.88 -4.36 12.94
C ASP A 224 -20.03 -3.84 11.77
N ARG A 225 -19.93 -4.59 10.67
CA ARG A 225 -19.14 -4.24 9.47
C ARG A 225 -19.91 -3.34 8.51
N TRP A 226 -21.24 -3.42 8.50
CA TRP A 226 -22.09 -2.76 7.50
C TRP A 226 -22.66 -1.40 7.95
N ASP A 227 -22.79 -1.17 9.25
CA ASP A 227 -23.43 0.03 9.79
C ASP A 227 -22.54 1.29 9.77
N ALA A 228 -21.20 1.14 9.76
CA ALA A 228 -20.28 2.26 9.85
C ALA A 228 -20.02 2.99 8.51
N ASP A 229 -20.13 2.32 7.37
CA ASP A 229 -19.77 2.86 6.04
C ASP A 229 -20.98 3.34 5.22
N ARG A 230 -22.20 3.28 5.76
CA ARG A 230 -23.45 3.60 5.04
C ARG A 230 -24.24 4.82 5.55
N GLN A 231 -23.63 5.73 6.30
CA GLN A 231 -24.25 7.04 6.52
C GLN A 231 -24.19 7.91 5.24
N GLU A 232 -24.96 7.50 4.21
CA GLU A 232 -25.39 8.40 3.15
C GLU A 232 -26.57 9.25 3.63
N PRO A 233 -26.66 10.54 3.25
CA PRO A 233 -27.81 11.37 3.55
C PRO A 233 -29.06 10.82 2.84
N GLY A 234 -30.13 10.63 3.62
CA GLY A 234 -31.34 9.91 3.22
C GLY A 234 -31.88 10.30 1.84
N ARG A 235 -31.93 9.33 0.93
CA ARG A 235 -32.68 9.41 -0.32
C ARG A 235 -34.08 8.82 -0.10
N THR A 236 -35.09 9.67 -0.12
CA THR A 236 -36.49 9.28 -0.27
C THR A 236 -36.77 8.99 -1.75
N GLY A 237 -36.75 7.71 -2.12
CA GLY A 237 -37.21 7.18 -3.41
C GLY A 237 -38.22 6.03 -3.20
N PRO A 238 -38.99 5.63 -4.23
CA PRO A 238 -40.14 4.75 -4.05
C PRO A 238 -39.72 3.30 -3.76
N HIS A 239 -40.20 2.78 -2.63
CA HIS A 239 -40.24 1.38 -2.17
C HIS A 239 -39.14 0.44 -2.72
N GLU A 240 -37.90 0.63 -2.24
CA GLU A 240 -37.00 -0.51 -2.04
C GLU A 240 -37.62 -1.45 -0.98
N PRO A 241 -37.52 -2.79 -1.14
CA PRO A 241 -37.88 -3.70 -0.06
C PRO A 241 -37.11 -3.32 1.21
N ALA A 242 -37.81 -3.33 2.35
CA ALA A 242 -37.22 -2.95 3.63
C ALA A 242 -35.95 -3.78 3.87
N ARG A 243 -34.81 -3.09 4.05
CA ARG A 243 -33.55 -3.76 4.39
C ARG A 243 -33.74 -4.52 5.72
N PRO A 244 -33.19 -5.73 5.87
CA PRO A 244 -33.18 -6.44 7.14
C PRO A 244 -32.63 -5.52 8.25
N ALA A 245 -33.27 -5.56 9.42
CA ALA A 245 -32.74 -4.82 10.57
C ALA A 245 -31.39 -5.44 10.98
N PRO A 246 -30.36 -4.63 11.29
CA PRO A 246 -29.09 -5.15 11.80
C PRO A 246 -29.33 -6.08 13.00
N GLY A 247 -28.74 -7.28 12.97
CA GLY A 247 -28.92 -8.30 14.00
C GLY A 247 -30.22 -9.12 13.93
N SER A 248 -31.07 -8.92 12.91
CA SER A 248 -32.21 -9.83 12.67
C SER A 248 -31.74 -11.19 12.13
N LEU A 249 -32.58 -12.21 12.25
CA LEU A 249 -32.29 -13.54 11.70
C LEU A 249 -32.06 -13.48 10.19
N GLU A 250 -32.85 -12.68 9.48
CA GLU A 250 -32.71 -12.46 8.04
C GLU A 250 -31.37 -11.78 7.70
N ALA A 251 -30.92 -10.82 8.51
CA ALA A 251 -29.60 -10.21 8.34
C ALA A 251 -28.48 -11.23 8.55
N LEU A 252 -28.55 -12.04 9.61
CA LEU A 252 -27.57 -13.09 9.91
C LEU A 252 -27.50 -14.17 8.83
N VAL A 253 -28.64 -14.57 8.26
CA VAL A 253 -28.69 -15.54 7.16
C VAL A 253 -28.06 -14.96 5.90
N VAL A 254 -28.36 -13.70 5.55
CA VAL A 254 -27.75 -13.03 4.39
C VAL A 254 -26.24 -12.88 4.58
N GLU A 255 -25.79 -12.49 5.78
CA GLU A 255 -24.37 -12.41 6.13
C GLU A 255 -23.68 -13.78 5.98
N SER A 256 -24.28 -14.84 6.53
CA SER A 256 -23.74 -16.20 6.42
C SER A 256 -23.64 -16.71 4.99
N VAL A 257 -24.58 -16.34 4.12
CA VAL A 257 -24.52 -16.69 2.68
C VAL A 257 -23.38 -15.92 2.00
N ILE A 258 -23.21 -14.63 2.30
CA ILE A 258 -22.10 -13.83 1.76
C ILE A 258 -20.76 -14.40 2.20
N ASP A 259 -20.60 -14.71 3.48
CA ASP A 259 -19.35 -15.27 4.01
C ASP A 259 -19.05 -16.64 3.41
N GLY A 260 -20.06 -17.52 3.31
CA GLY A 260 -19.90 -18.84 2.70
C GLY A 260 -19.48 -18.78 1.22
N VAL A 261 -20.08 -17.88 0.43
CA VAL A 261 -19.69 -17.68 -0.97
C VAL A 261 -18.30 -17.07 -1.07
N VAL A 262 -17.94 -16.13 -0.20
CA VAL A 262 -16.59 -15.54 -0.16
C VAL A 262 -15.52 -16.58 0.12
N ASP A 263 -15.78 -17.49 1.07
CA ASP A 263 -14.86 -18.58 1.40
C ASP A 263 -14.74 -19.59 0.25
N GLU A 264 -15.85 -19.95 -0.39
CA GLU A 264 -15.83 -20.84 -1.55
C GLU A 264 -15.01 -20.25 -2.71
N LEU A 265 -15.18 -18.95 -3.00
CA LEU A 265 -14.40 -18.26 -4.04
C LEU A 265 -12.92 -18.17 -3.68
N ALA A 266 -12.59 -18.04 -2.39
CA ALA A 266 -11.20 -18.00 -1.94
C ALA A 266 -10.48 -19.32 -2.17
N GLU A 267 -11.14 -20.45 -1.89
CA GLU A 267 -10.62 -21.78 -2.22
C GLU A 267 -10.48 -21.98 -3.73
N LEU A 268 -11.50 -21.62 -4.50
CA LEU A 268 -11.50 -21.75 -5.96
C LEU A 268 -10.36 -20.93 -6.61
N GLY A 269 -10.02 -19.80 -6.00
CA GLY A 269 -8.94 -18.93 -6.47
C GLY A 269 -7.58 -19.63 -6.61
N VAL A 270 -7.31 -20.64 -5.77
CA VAL A 270 -6.08 -21.44 -5.83
C VAL A 270 -6.06 -22.32 -7.09
N ASP A 271 -7.18 -22.97 -7.39
CA ASP A 271 -7.33 -23.84 -8.56
C ASP A 271 -7.25 -23.05 -9.88
N LEU A 272 -7.76 -21.81 -9.89
CA LEU A 272 -7.75 -20.94 -11.07
C LEU A 272 -6.34 -20.49 -11.45
N ALA A 273 -5.48 -20.17 -10.47
CA ALA A 273 -4.15 -19.64 -10.74
C ALA A 273 -3.30 -20.57 -11.64
N ALA A 274 -3.50 -21.89 -11.55
CA ALA A 274 -2.78 -22.89 -12.34
C ALA A 274 -3.42 -23.20 -13.71
N ALA A 275 -4.59 -22.65 -14.02
CA ALA A 275 -5.42 -23.10 -15.14
C ALA A 275 -5.08 -22.44 -16.50
N SER A 276 -4.31 -21.36 -16.52
CA SER A 276 -4.00 -20.62 -17.76
C SER A 276 -2.64 -19.91 -17.67
N ASP A 277 -2.08 -19.61 -18.84
CA ASP A 277 -0.83 -18.88 -18.97
C ASP A 277 -0.94 -17.42 -18.47
N PRO A 278 0.19 -16.80 -18.07
CA PRO A 278 0.24 -15.38 -17.73
C PRO A 278 -0.23 -14.46 -18.86
N VAL A 279 -0.80 -13.31 -18.47
CA VAL A 279 -1.33 -12.28 -19.36
C VAL A 279 -0.48 -11.02 -19.27
N ALA A 280 -0.21 -10.40 -20.41
CA ALA A 280 0.45 -9.11 -20.45
C ALA A 280 -0.54 -8.00 -20.04
N VAL A 281 -0.28 -7.34 -18.92
CA VAL A 281 -1.00 -6.14 -18.49
C VAL A 281 -0.18 -4.92 -18.91
N PRO A 282 -0.67 -4.09 -19.85
CA PRO A 282 0.05 -2.90 -20.30
C PRO A 282 0.21 -1.92 -19.14
N ARG A 283 1.40 -1.31 -19.00
CA ARG A 283 1.56 -0.10 -18.21
C ARG A 283 1.13 1.07 -19.10
N PRO A 284 0.00 1.73 -18.85
CA PRO A 284 -0.44 2.80 -19.73
C PRO A 284 0.64 3.90 -19.74
N PRO A 285 1.08 4.35 -20.92
CA PRO A 285 2.14 5.36 -21.03
C PRO A 285 1.70 6.72 -20.43
N SER A 286 0.41 6.93 -20.23
CA SER A 286 -0.19 8.09 -19.57
C SER A 286 -0.27 7.99 -18.05
N ARG A 287 0.04 6.84 -17.43
CA ARG A 287 0.04 6.72 -15.96
C ARG A 287 1.17 7.54 -15.39
N THR A 288 0.83 8.73 -14.91
CA THR A 288 1.77 9.59 -14.19
C THR A 288 1.68 9.31 -12.70
N ARG A 289 2.85 9.32 -12.04
CA ARG A 289 2.88 9.21 -10.58
C ARG A 289 2.11 10.39 -10.00
N MET A 290 1.13 10.08 -9.15
CA MET A 290 0.33 11.11 -8.49
C MET A 290 1.22 12.02 -7.63
N SER A 291 0.90 13.32 -7.60
CA SER A 291 1.55 14.25 -6.67
C SER A 291 1.38 13.77 -5.22
N GLU A 292 2.30 14.13 -4.33
CA GLU A 292 2.20 13.78 -2.90
C GLU A 292 0.86 14.20 -2.30
N ARG A 293 0.40 15.42 -2.62
CA ARG A 293 -0.90 15.94 -2.19
C ARG A 293 -2.07 15.09 -2.69
N THR A 294 -2.03 14.70 -3.97
CA THR A 294 -3.08 13.86 -4.56
C THR A 294 -3.08 12.49 -3.90
N ARG A 295 -1.92 11.84 -3.76
CA ARG A 295 -1.80 10.56 -3.05
C ARG A 295 -2.37 10.67 -1.65
N ALA A 296 -1.99 11.69 -0.88
CA ALA A 296 -2.48 11.91 0.48
C ALA A 296 -4.01 12.06 0.56
N MET A 297 -4.66 12.59 -0.48
CA MET A 297 -6.12 12.66 -0.55
C MET A 297 -6.73 11.34 -1.02
N SER A 298 -6.19 10.72 -2.08
CA SER A 298 -6.63 9.42 -2.60
C SER A 298 -6.63 8.36 -1.50
N TRP A 299 -5.57 8.32 -0.68
CA TRP A 299 -5.46 7.40 0.45
C TRP A 299 -6.56 7.53 1.52
N ARG A 300 -7.22 8.69 1.59
CA ARG A 300 -8.28 8.97 2.58
C ARG A 300 -9.67 8.64 2.07
N ILE A 301 -9.91 8.73 0.76
CA ILE A 301 -11.26 8.76 0.21
C ILE A 301 -11.50 7.72 -0.89
N ALA A 302 -10.45 7.24 -1.54
CA ALA A 302 -10.57 6.32 -2.67
C ALA A 302 -10.46 4.87 -2.20
N ARG A 303 -11.22 4.00 -2.87
CA ARG A 303 -11.03 2.55 -2.79
C ARG A 303 -9.81 2.21 -3.63
N ILE A 304 -8.87 1.49 -3.04
CA ILE A 304 -7.57 1.25 -3.65
C ILE A 304 -7.53 -0.15 -4.23
N ASP A 305 -7.17 -0.23 -5.51
CA ASP A 305 -6.74 -1.47 -6.12
C ASP A 305 -5.30 -1.74 -5.71
N TRP A 306 -5.12 -2.70 -4.82
CA TRP A 306 -3.81 -3.08 -4.30
C TRP A 306 -2.99 -3.93 -5.26
N HIS A 307 -3.64 -4.68 -6.14
CA HIS A 307 -2.99 -5.44 -7.21
C HIS A 307 -2.38 -4.48 -8.22
N LEU A 308 -3.18 -3.50 -8.67
CA LEU A 308 -2.72 -2.45 -9.57
C LEU A 308 -1.67 -1.57 -8.92
N THR A 309 -1.86 -1.19 -7.65
CA THR A 309 -0.89 -0.40 -6.90
C THR A 309 0.47 -1.10 -6.82
N TYR A 310 0.49 -2.43 -6.64
CA TYR A 310 1.72 -3.22 -6.61
C TYR A 310 2.46 -3.18 -7.95
N LEU A 311 1.76 -3.42 -9.06
CA LEU A 311 2.33 -3.29 -10.41
C LEU A 311 2.90 -1.90 -10.67
N ASP A 312 2.11 -0.88 -10.35
CA ASP A 312 2.46 0.51 -10.56
C ASP A 312 3.65 0.96 -9.68
N THR A 313 4.04 0.22 -8.65
CA THR A 313 5.31 0.50 -7.95
C THR A 313 6.54 0.30 -8.82
N GLY A 314 6.41 -0.45 -9.92
CA GLY A 314 7.52 -0.91 -10.76
C GLY A 314 8.42 -1.93 -10.07
N ARG A 315 8.04 -2.42 -8.88
CA ARG A 315 8.80 -3.36 -8.06
C ARG A 315 8.26 -4.77 -8.08
N ALA A 316 7.27 -5.10 -8.92
CA ALA A 316 6.73 -6.45 -9.05
C ALA A 316 7.73 -7.43 -9.69
N GLY A 317 8.85 -7.70 -9.02
CA GLY A 317 9.97 -8.49 -9.54
C GLY A 317 9.63 -9.95 -9.82
N GLY A 318 8.55 -10.48 -9.22
CA GLY A 318 7.98 -11.78 -9.57
C GLY A 318 7.32 -11.84 -10.95
N TRP A 319 6.93 -10.69 -11.52
CA TRP A 319 6.21 -10.61 -12.79
C TRP A 319 7.05 -9.85 -13.81
N PRO A 320 7.77 -10.57 -14.71
CA PRO A 320 8.74 -9.95 -15.58
C PRO A 320 8.08 -8.97 -16.55
N ALA A 321 8.70 -7.81 -16.70
CA ALA A 321 8.29 -6.83 -17.70
C ALA A 321 8.71 -7.29 -19.10
N THR A 322 7.79 -7.19 -20.05
CA THR A 322 8.04 -7.35 -21.48
C THR A 322 7.94 -6.00 -22.16
N THR A 323 8.85 -5.74 -23.10
CA THR A 323 8.81 -4.54 -23.91
C THR A 323 8.46 -4.92 -25.34
N SER A 324 7.33 -4.42 -25.84
CA SER A 324 6.99 -4.49 -27.25
C SER A 324 7.31 -3.15 -27.90
N VAL A 325 8.19 -3.13 -28.89
CA VAL A 325 8.48 -1.94 -29.70
C VAL A 325 7.56 -1.97 -30.91
N THR A 326 6.65 -1.01 -31.03
CA THR A 326 5.83 -0.86 -32.24
C THR A 326 6.70 -0.34 -33.40
N PRO A 327 6.29 -0.56 -34.66
CA PRO A 327 7.09 -0.18 -35.84
C PRO A 327 7.43 1.32 -35.94
N ASP A 328 6.70 2.19 -35.23
CA ASP A 328 6.93 3.63 -35.13
C ASP A 328 7.97 4.02 -34.06
N GLY A 329 8.60 3.03 -33.41
CA GLY A 329 9.62 3.25 -32.38
C GLY A 329 9.06 3.57 -30.99
N THR A 330 7.74 3.56 -30.80
CA THR A 330 7.16 3.68 -29.46
C THR A 330 7.23 2.33 -28.73
N GLY A 331 7.88 2.32 -27.57
CA GLY A 331 7.93 1.13 -26.72
C GLY A 331 6.73 1.11 -25.78
N SER A 332 5.98 0.01 -25.75
CA SER A 332 5.02 -0.28 -24.69
C SER A 332 5.65 -1.30 -23.73
N VAL A 333 5.62 -0.99 -22.43
CA VAL A 333 6.04 -1.90 -21.36
C VAL A 333 4.79 -2.55 -20.78
N ALA A 334 4.79 -3.88 -20.70
CA ALA A 334 3.72 -4.66 -20.09
C ALA A 334 4.29 -5.63 -19.07
N ASP A 335 3.61 -5.82 -17.94
CA ASP A 335 3.98 -6.83 -16.95
C ASP A 335 3.30 -8.16 -17.30
N LEU A 336 4.05 -9.26 -17.30
CA LEU A 336 3.49 -10.61 -17.42
C LEU A 336 2.99 -11.06 -16.05
N VAL A 337 1.70 -10.89 -15.83
CA VAL A 337 1.06 -11.22 -14.56
C VAL A 337 0.25 -12.51 -14.69
N PRO A 338 0.04 -13.25 -13.59
CA PRO A 338 -0.94 -14.31 -13.54
C PRO A 338 -2.30 -13.81 -14.04
N TRP A 339 -2.95 -14.57 -14.91
CA TRP A 339 -4.21 -14.16 -15.54
C TRP A 339 -5.31 -13.82 -14.51
N THR A 340 -5.30 -14.46 -13.35
CA THR A 340 -6.20 -14.15 -12.23
C THR A 340 -5.95 -12.76 -11.65
N VAL A 341 -4.70 -12.29 -11.62
CA VAL A 341 -4.34 -10.92 -11.22
C VAL A 341 -4.84 -9.93 -12.26
N ALA A 342 -4.70 -10.24 -13.55
CA ALA A 342 -5.23 -9.38 -14.63
C ALA A 342 -6.75 -9.22 -14.54
N LEU A 343 -7.49 -10.32 -14.27
CA LEU A 343 -8.94 -10.25 -14.05
C LEU A 343 -9.30 -9.51 -12.77
N ALA A 344 -8.54 -9.68 -11.69
CA ALA A 344 -8.78 -8.97 -10.44
C ALA A 344 -8.63 -7.45 -10.62
N ILE A 345 -7.65 -7.00 -11.40
CA ILE A 345 -7.46 -5.59 -11.75
C ILE A 345 -8.64 -5.08 -12.59
N ALA A 346 -9.03 -5.80 -13.63
CA ALA A 346 -10.16 -5.41 -14.47
C ALA A 346 -11.47 -5.32 -13.66
N GLU A 347 -11.71 -6.28 -12.76
CA GLU A 347 -12.87 -6.28 -11.87
C GLU A 347 -12.79 -5.16 -10.83
N GLY A 348 -11.60 -4.83 -10.33
CA GLY A 348 -11.33 -3.70 -9.46
C GLY A 348 -11.63 -2.36 -10.14
N GLU A 349 -11.11 -2.14 -11.34
CA GLU A 349 -11.37 -0.96 -12.18
C GLU A 349 -12.89 -0.80 -12.44
N ARG A 350 -13.57 -1.89 -12.77
CA ARG A 350 -15.03 -1.90 -12.96
C ARG A 350 -15.79 -1.55 -11.67
N ALA A 351 -15.28 -1.97 -10.52
CA ALA A 351 -15.81 -1.62 -9.20
C ALA A 351 -15.39 -0.21 -8.72
N GLY A 352 -14.72 0.57 -9.58
CA GLY A 352 -14.31 1.95 -9.32
C GLY A 352 -13.08 2.09 -8.42
N LEU A 353 -12.25 1.05 -8.32
CA LEU A 353 -11.00 1.13 -7.59
C LEU A 353 -9.92 1.81 -8.44
N VAL A 354 -8.99 2.47 -7.76
CA VAL A 354 -7.88 3.19 -8.40
C VAL A 354 -6.54 2.74 -7.84
N SER A 355 -5.49 2.92 -8.63
CA SER A 355 -4.12 2.84 -8.12
C SER A 355 -3.86 3.96 -7.13
N ALA A 356 -3.09 3.66 -6.10
CA ALA A 356 -2.73 4.65 -5.11
C ALA A 356 -1.43 5.38 -5.40
N THR A 357 -0.66 4.92 -6.38
CA THR A 357 0.61 5.53 -6.77
C THR A 357 0.49 6.33 -8.06
N HIS A 358 -0.41 5.93 -8.97
CA HIS A 358 -0.52 6.49 -10.31
C HIS A 358 -1.95 6.88 -10.65
N THR A 359 -2.09 7.92 -11.49
CA THR A 359 -3.38 8.27 -12.08
C THR A 359 -3.80 7.20 -13.07
N CYS A 360 -5.06 6.76 -12.99
CA CYS A 360 -5.67 5.85 -13.97
C CYS A 360 -5.68 6.45 -15.37
#